data_AF-A0A7W6VRV8-F1
#
_entry.id   AF-A0A7W6VRV8-F1
#
_cell.length_a   1.000
_cell.length_b   1.000
_cell.length_c   1.000
_cell.angle_alpha   90.00
_cell.angle_beta   90.00
_cell.angle_gamma   90.00
#
_symmetry.space_group_name_H-M   'P 1'
#
loop_
_entity.id
_entity.type
_entity.pdbx_description
1 polymer ?
#
loop_
_entity_poly.entity_id
_entity_poly.type
_entity_poly.pdbx_seq_one_letter_code
_entity_poly.pdbx_strand_id
1 'polypeptide(L)'
;MRRISHAALLIFTALSALGFVIALAGKPDFATAYSIFTIVLMMFAVIATNFTAISLEPMGNLAGTATAITGFVSTTFGAILGGLVGQMFNGTVQPLFGGFALFGLVTIAATLWAENGKLFTHPGDSPQLDPGTAHF
;
A
#
# COMPACT_ATOMS: atom_id res chain seq x y z
N MET A 1 1.13 8.71 12.15
CA MET A 1 1.10 8.62 10.66
C MET A 1 -0.07 7.78 10.10
N ARG A 2 -0.70 6.90 10.90
CA ARG A 2 -1.78 5.99 10.48
C ARG A 2 -2.93 6.62 9.68
N ARG A 3 -3.44 7.79 10.12
CA ARG A 3 -4.54 8.48 9.42
C ARG A 3 -4.21 8.90 7.99
N ILE A 4 -3.00 9.40 7.77
CA ILE A 4 -2.54 9.84 6.46
C ILE A 4 -2.35 8.61 5.56
N SER A 5 -1.78 7.52 6.09
CA SER A 5 -1.64 6.26 5.35
C SER A 5 -3.00 5.69 4.91
N HIS A 6 -4.01 5.68 5.79
CA HIS A 6 -5.34 5.16 5.42
C HIS A 6 -6.04 6.05 4.40
N ALA A 7 -5.96 7.37 4.56
CA ALA A 7 -6.51 8.29 3.57
C ALA A 7 -5.84 8.09 2.20
N ALA A 8 -4.51 8.01 2.15
CA ALA A 8 -3.77 7.74 0.92
C ALA A 8 -4.14 6.38 0.31
N LEU A 9 -4.29 5.34 1.13
CA LEU A 9 -4.68 3.99 0.69
C LEU A 9 -6.10 3.95 0.10
N LEU A 10 -7.04 4.67 0.71
CA LEU A 10 -8.40 4.79 0.18
C LEU A 10 -8.42 5.54 -1.14
N ILE A 11 -7.69 6.67 -1.25
CA ILE A 11 -7.57 7.44 -2.49
C ILE A 11 -6.90 6.60 -3.58
N PHE A 12 -5.80 5.92 -3.26
CA PHE A 12 -5.09 5.01 -4.17
C PHE A 12 -6.05 3.95 -4.73
N THR A 13 -6.80 3.29 -3.86
CA THR A 13 -7.68 2.18 -4.24
C THR A 13 -8.88 2.69 -5.04
N ALA A 14 -9.51 3.79 -4.62
CA ALA A 14 -10.65 4.38 -5.30
C ALA A 14 -10.29 4.91 -6.70
N LEU A 15 -9.16 5.62 -6.83
CA LEU A 15 -8.69 6.10 -8.14
C LEU A 15 -8.25 4.96 -9.05
N SER A 16 -7.63 3.92 -8.51
CA SER A 16 -7.27 2.73 -9.30
C SER A 16 -8.51 2.00 -9.80
N ALA A 17 -9.54 1.86 -8.94
CA ALA A 17 -10.82 1.27 -9.33
C ALA A 17 -11.54 2.12 -10.39
N LEU A 18 -11.55 3.45 -10.23
CA LEU A 18 -12.09 4.38 -11.22
C LEU A 18 -11.35 4.26 -12.56
N GLY A 19 -10.02 4.27 -12.53
CA GLY A 19 -9.18 4.09 -13.72
C GLY A 19 -9.45 2.76 -14.41
N PHE A 20 -9.68 1.69 -13.65
CA PHE A 20 -10.05 0.38 -14.17
C PHE A 20 -11.42 0.41 -14.85
N VAL A 21 -12.45 0.99 -14.21
CA VAL A 21 -13.80 1.12 -14.80
C VAL A 21 -13.77 1.95 -16.08
N ILE A 22 -13.05 3.07 -16.10
CA ILE A 22 -12.86 3.88 -17.32
C ILE A 22 -12.19 3.04 -18.41
N ALA A 23 -11.17 2.27 -18.04
CA ALA A 23 -10.46 1.41 -18.99
C ALA A 23 -11.32 0.25 -19.51
N LEU A 24 -12.33 -0.22 -18.75
CA LEU A 24 -13.30 -1.21 -19.24
C LEU A 24 -14.24 -0.64 -20.31
N ALA A 25 -14.55 0.66 -20.25
CA ALA A 25 -15.39 1.33 -21.24
C ALA A 25 -14.65 1.59 -22.58
N GLY A 26 -13.33 1.40 -22.63
CA GLY A 26 -12.53 1.57 -23.84
C GLY A 26 -11.09 1.99 -23.53
N LYS A 27 -10.36 2.44 -24.56
CA LYS A 27 -9.02 3.00 -24.37
C LYS A 27 -9.15 4.45 -23.88
N PRO A 28 -8.79 4.76 -22.63
CA PRO A 28 -8.79 6.14 -22.16
C PRO A 28 -7.76 6.97 -22.94
N ASP A 29 -8.05 8.25 -23.11
CA ASP A 29 -7.08 9.20 -23.65
C ASP A 29 -5.82 9.24 -22.77
N PHE A 30 -4.68 9.52 -23.40
CA PHE A 30 -3.37 9.53 -22.73
C PHE A 30 -3.35 10.48 -21.54
N ALA A 31 -3.91 11.69 -21.68
CA ALA A 31 -3.92 12.66 -20.59
C ALA A 31 -4.70 12.14 -19.38
N THR A 32 -5.84 11.49 -19.61
CA THR A 32 -6.69 10.93 -18.55
C THR A 32 -5.97 9.78 -17.84
N ALA A 33 -5.44 8.81 -18.61
CA ALA A 33 -4.73 7.67 -18.04
C ALA A 33 -3.50 8.11 -17.25
N TYR A 34 -2.71 9.03 -17.82
CA TYR A 34 -1.48 9.54 -17.21
C TYR A 34 -1.78 10.30 -15.91
N SER A 35 -2.77 11.20 -15.89
CA SER A 35 -3.13 11.95 -14.68
C SER A 35 -3.57 11.03 -13.54
N ILE A 36 -4.41 10.03 -13.82
CA ILE A 36 -4.80 9.03 -12.81
C ILE A 36 -3.57 8.28 -12.32
N PHE A 37 -2.72 7.83 -13.24
CA PHE A 37 -1.50 7.08 -12.92
C PHE A 37 -0.54 7.86 -12.02
N THR A 38 -0.34 9.15 -12.29
CA THR A 38 0.50 10.04 -11.47
C THR A 38 -0.02 10.13 -10.04
N ILE A 39 -1.33 10.37 -9.86
CA ILE A 39 -1.91 10.49 -8.51
C ILE A 39 -1.84 9.16 -7.77
N VAL A 40 -2.13 8.04 -8.46
CA VAL A 40 -2.02 6.70 -7.91
C VAL A 40 -0.59 6.41 -7.44
N LEU A 41 0.43 6.68 -8.27
CA LEU A 41 1.83 6.46 -7.86
C LEU A 41 2.30 7.42 -6.76
N MET A 42 1.78 8.65 -6.73
CA MET A 42 2.05 9.57 -5.63
C MET A 42 1.49 9.03 -4.30
N MET A 43 0.25 8.53 -4.30
CA MET A 43 -0.33 7.91 -3.11
C MET A 43 0.43 6.65 -2.71
N PHE A 44 0.86 5.84 -3.68
CA PHE A 44 1.70 4.67 -3.41
C PHE A 44 2.99 5.04 -2.66
N ALA A 45 3.68 6.12 -3.06
CA ALA A 45 4.88 6.58 -2.36
C ALA A 45 4.59 6.98 -0.90
N VAL A 46 3.46 7.65 -0.66
CA VAL A 46 3.00 8.01 0.70
C VAL A 46 2.68 6.76 1.53
N ILE A 47 2.03 5.75 0.93
CA ILE A 47 1.69 4.49 1.62
C ILE A 47 2.97 3.71 1.96
N ALA A 48 3.84 3.48 0.97
CA ALA A 48 5.04 2.66 1.11
C ALA A 48 5.99 3.20 2.19
N THR A 49 6.20 4.51 2.22
CA THR A 49 7.08 5.15 3.22
C THR A 49 6.46 5.11 4.63
N ASN A 50 5.19 5.47 4.78
CA ASN A 50 4.56 5.55 6.09
C ASN A 50 4.29 4.18 6.73
N PHE A 51 3.85 3.17 5.97
CA PHE A 51 3.65 1.83 6.54
C PHE A 51 4.96 1.15 6.89
N THR A 52 6.02 1.36 6.10
CA THR A 52 7.35 0.87 6.47
C THR A 52 7.79 1.50 7.79
N ALA A 53 7.64 2.82 7.95
CA ALA A 53 7.96 3.50 9.20
C ALA A 53 7.14 2.99 10.40
N ILE A 54 5.82 2.82 10.25
CA ILE A 54 4.95 2.27 11.31
C ILE A 54 5.37 0.85 11.70
N SER A 55 5.76 0.02 10.73
CA SER A 55 6.19 -1.37 11.01
C SER A 55 7.51 -1.44 11.76
N LEU A 56 8.37 -0.42 11.62
CA LEU A 56 9.70 -0.37 12.23
C LEU A 56 9.73 0.41 13.55
N GLU A 57 8.70 1.18 13.88
CA GLU A 57 8.56 1.93 15.14
C GLU A 57 8.83 1.06 16.40
N PRO A 58 8.32 -0.18 16.53
CA PRO A 58 8.60 -1.03 17.69
C PRO A 58 9.92 -1.82 17.60
N MET A 59 10.65 -1.76 16.49
CA MET A 59 11.71 -2.74 16.18
C MET A 59 13.09 -2.40 16.77
N GLY A 60 13.26 -1.29 17.49
CA GLY A 60 14.44 -0.97 18.31
C GLY A 60 15.78 -1.53 17.80
N ASN A 61 16.43 -2.39 18.59
CA ASN A 61 17.72 -3.02 18.26
C ASN A 61 17.69 -3.98 17.05
N LEU A 62 16.50 -4.39 16.60
CA LEU A 62 16.28 -5.29 15.46
C LEU A 62 15.86 -4.54 14.18
N ALA A 63 15.81 -3.21 14.20
CA ALA A 63 15.35 -2.40 13.07
C ALA A 63 16.12 -2.69 11.76
N GLY A 64 17.42 -2.97 11.85
CA GLY A 64 18.26 -3.33 10.69
C GLY A 64 17.80 -4.63 10.02
N THR A 65 17.62 -5.69 10.81
CA THR A 65 17.14 -7.00 10.30
C THR A 65 15.71 -6.90 9.80
N ALA A 66 14.83 -6.19 10.51
CA ALA A 66 13.45 -5.98 10.10
C ALA A 66 13.36 -5.23 8.75
N THR A 67 14.17 -4.18 8.57
CA THR A 67 14.23 -3.43 7.30
C THR A 67 14.73 -4.31 6.15
N ALA A 68 15.75 -5.14 6.39
CA ALA A 68 16.27 -6.06 5.37
C ALA A 68 15.21 -7.08 4.92
N ILE A 69 14.46 -7.66 5.87
CA ILE A 69 13.36 -8.59 5.57
C ILE A 69 12.25 -7.88 4.80
N THR A 70 11.79 -6.71 5.26
CA THR A 70 10.74 -5.96 4.57
C THR A 70 11.17 -5.57 3.15
N GLY A 71 12.43 -5.18 2.95
CA GLY A 71 12.99 -4.89 1.63
C GLY A 71 13.05 -6.12 0.72
N PHE A 72 13.53 -7.25 1.24
CA PHE A 72 13.55 -8.52 0.52
C PHE A 72 12.14 -8.96 0.11
N VAL A 73 11.21 -9.02 1.06
CA VAL A 73 9.82 -9.42 0.80
C VAL A 73 9.17 -8.48 -0.21
N SER A 74 9.29 -7.17 -0.05
CA SER A 74 8.69 -6.19 -0.97
C SER A 74 9.26 -6.30 -2.37
N THR A 75 10.57 -6.52 -2.51
CA THR A 75 11.22 -6.65 -3.82
C THR A 75 10.88 -7.98 -4.48
N THR A 76 10.97 -9.09 -3.76
CA THR A 76 10.71 -10.43 -4.31
C THR A 76 9.23 -10.60 -4.66
N PHE A 77 8.31 -10.31 -3.73
CA PHE A 77 6.88 -10.40 -4.03
C PHE A 77 6.44 -9.32 -5.01
N GLY A 78 7.00 -8.10 -4.92
CA GLY A 78 6.74 -7.04 -5.88
C GLY A 78 7.14 -7.41 -7.30
N ALA A 79 8.30 -8.05 -7.48
CA ALA A 79 8.74 -8.54 -8.79
C ALA A 79 7.86 -9.68 -9.32
N ILE A 80 7.45 -10.62 -8.47
CA ILE A 80 6.58 -11.74 -8.87
C ILE A 80 5.19 -11.21 -9.26
N LEU A 81 4.53 -10.46 -8.38
CA LEU A 81 3.19 -9.94 -8.61
C LEU A 81 3.17 -8.91 -9.76
N GLY A 82 4.17 -8.02 -9.80
CA GLY A 82 4.34 -7.07 -10.89
C GLY A 82 4.61 -7.75 -12.23
N GLY A 83 5.40 -8.84 -12.22
CA GLY A 83 5.65 -9.67 -13.40
C GLY A 83 4.37 -10.35 -13.91
N LEU A 84 3.55 -10.91 -13.01
CA LEU A 84 2.26 -11.50 -13.37
C LEU A 84 1.32 -10.47 -14.01
N VAL A 85 1.17 -9.29 -13.40
CA VAL A 85 0.36 -8.20 -13.97
C VAL A 85 0.94 -7.70 -15.29
N GLY A 86 2.26 -7.60 -15.39
CA GLY A 86 2.97 -7.19 -16.61
C GLY A 86 2.76 -8.16 -17.77
N GLN A 87 2.72 -9.47 -17.52
CA GLN A 87 2.43 -10.48 -18.53
C GLN A 87 0.98 -10.42 -19.04
N MET A 88 0.05 -9.88 -18.25
CA MET A 88 -1.33 -9.66 -18.67
C MET A 88 -1.50 -8.42 -19.55
N PHE A 89 -0.42 -7.65 -19.80
CA PHE A 89 -0.49 -6.45 -20.62
C PHE A 89 -0.86 -6.76 -22.07
N ASN A 90 -2.03 -6.29 -22.48
CA ASN A 90 -2.63 -6.53 -23.80
C ASN A 90 -2.68 -5.27 -24.67
N GLY A 91 -1.81 -4.29 -24.41
CA GLY A 91 -1.84 -2.98 -25.08
C GLY A 91 -2.92 -2.03 -24.54
N THR A 92 -3.51 -2.35 -23.38
CA THR A 92 -4.43 -1.47 -22.65
C THR A 92 -3.94 -1.25 -21.22
N VAL A 93 -4.44 -0.20 -20.57
CA VAL A 93 -4.13 0.10 -19.16
C VAL A 93 -5.03 -0.66 -18.16
N GLN A 94 -5.97 -1.48 -18.65
CA GLN A 94 -6.89 -2.27 -17.84
C GLN A 94 -6.17 -3.19 -16.83
N PRO A 95 -5.23 -4.08 -17.23
CA PRO A 95 -4.58 -4.99 -16.28
C PRO A 95 -3.79 -4.25 -15.20
N LEU A 96 -3.26 -3.07 -15.53
CA LEU A 96 -2.47 -2.26 -14.62
C LEU A 96 -3.33 -1.60 -13.54
N PHE A 97 -4.39 -0.89 -13.93
CA PHE A 97 -5.33 -0.30 -12.97
C PHE A 97 -6.11 -1.36 -12.18
N GLY A 98 -6.45 -2.48 -12.82
CA GLY A 98 -7.07 -3.63 -12.15
C GLY A 98 -6.15 -4.23 -11.09
N GLY A 99 -4.86 -4.40 -11.41
CA GLY A 99 -3.84 -4.84 -10.47
C GLY A 99 -3.71 -3.90 -9.27
N PHE A 100 -3.60 -2.59 -9.50
CA PHE A 100 -3.54 -1.61 -8.41
C PHE A 100 -4.80 -1.59 -7.55
N ALA A 101 -5.99 -1.66 -8.15
CA ALA A 101 -7.24 -1.73 -7.41
C ALA A 101 -7.30 -2.99 -6.53
N LEU A 102 -6.94 -4.15 -7.09
CA LEU A 102 -6.91 -5.41 -6.36
C LEU A 102 -5.91 -5.37 -5.20
N PHE A 103 -4.67 -4.94 -5.44
CA PHE A 103 -3.65 -4.86 -4.40
C PHE A 103 -4.02 -3.82 -3.33
N GLY A 104 -4.62 -2.69 -3.72
CA GLY A 104 -5.18 -1.70 -2.79
C GLY A 104 -6.24 -2.31 -1.86
N LEU A 105 -7.19 -3.08 -2.40
CA LEU A 105 -8.20 -3.78 -1.61
C LEU A 105 -7.58 -4.81 -0.64
N VAL A 106 -6.60 -5.58 -1.11
CA VAL A 106 -5.87 -6.54 -0.27
C VAL A 106 -5.14 -5.80 0.86
N THR A 107 -4.49 -4.67 0.57
CA THR A 107 -3.82 -3.86 1.59
C THR A 107 -4.83 -3.25 2.57
N ILE A 108 -6.01 -2.82 2.14
CA ILE A 108 -7.07 -2.35 3.06
C ILE A 108 -7.50 -3.48 4.00
N ALA A 109 -7.76 -4.67 3.48
CA ALA A 109 -8.14 -5.83 4.29
C ALA A 109 -7.04 -6.21 5.29
N ALA A 110 -5.78 -6.22 4.87
CA ALA A 110 -4.63 -6.47 5.73
C ALA A 110 -4.48 -5.39 6.83
N THR A 111 -4.71 -4.12 6.49
CA THR A 111 -4.64 -3.00 7.44
C THR A 111 -5.77 -3.10 8.47
N LEU A 112 -6.99 -3.40 8.04
CA LEU A 112 -8.13 -3.63 8.93
C LEU A 112 -7.87 -4.79 9.89
N TRP A 113 -7.27 -5.88 9.41
CA TRP A 113 -6.89 -7.00 10.24
C TRP A 113 -5.80 -6.62 11.26
N ALA A 114 -4.76 -5.90 10.82
CA ALA A 114 -3.68 -5.45 11.69
C ALA A 114 -4.13 -4.45 12.77
N GLU A 115 -5.17 -3.66 12.50
CA GLU A 115 -5.71 -2.67 13.44
C GLU A 115 -6.97 -3.15 14.20
N ASN A 116 -7.27 -4.45 14.19
CA ASN A 116 -8.45 -5.04 14.84
C ASN A 116 -9.77 -4.32 14.45
N GLY A 117 -9.90 -3.91 13.18
CA GLY A 117 -11.08 -3.24 12.64
C GLY A 117 -11.18 -1.74 12.89
N LYS A 118 -10.18 -1.09 13.51
CA LYS A 118 -10.21 0.35 13.80
C LYS A 118 -9.35 1.16 12.83
N LEU A 119 -9.95 1.67 11.76
CA LEU A 119 -9.27 2.67 10.92
C LEU A 119 -9.12 4.00 11.65
N PHE A 120 -8.01 4.70 11.41
CA PHE A 120 -7.73 6.08 11.88
C PHE A 120 -7.39 6.22 13.37
N THR A 121 -6.82 5.18 13.96
CA THR A 121 -6.33 5.17 15.36
C THR A 121 -5.42 6.37 15.67
N HIS A 122 -5.61 7.01 16.84
CA HIS A 122 -4.86 8.20 17.27
C HIS A 122 -3.44 7.81 17.71
N PRO A 123 -2.40 8.64 17.48
CA PRO A 123 -1.14 8.53 18.21
C PRO A 123 -1.43 8.73 19.71
N GLY A 124 -1.54 7.64 20.48
CA GLY A 124 -1.89 7.65 21.90
C GLY A 124 -2.79 6.50 22.39
N ASP A 125 -3.45 5.77 21.49
CA ASP A 125 -4.35 4.66 21.86
C ASP A 125 -3.63 3.29 21.97
N SER A 126 -2.34 3.24 21.64
CA SER A 126 -1.51 2.05 21.85
C SER A 126 -1.13 1.98 23.34
N PRO A 127 -1.23 0.82 24.01
CA PRO A 127 -0.62 0.64 25.32
C PRO A 127 0.85 1.04 25.21
N GLN A 128 1.27 2.00 26.02
CA GLN A 128 2.66 2.37 26.14
C GLN A 128 3.40 1.10 26.56
N LEU A 129 4.20 0.51 25.67
CA LEU A 129 5.08 -0.59 26.05
C LEU A 129 6.07 0.02 27.04
N ASP A 130 5.85 -0.26 28.33
CA ASP A 130 6.70 0.21 29.40
C ASP A 130 8.16 -0.15 29.04
N PRO A 131 9.09 0.82 29.03
CA PRO A 131 10.52 0.55 28.84
C PRO A 131 11.13 -0.39 29.91
N GLY A 132 10.32 -0.84 30.88
CA GLY A 132 10.72 -1.67 32.02
C GLY A 132 10.38 -3.16 31.93
N THR A 133 9.69 -3.66 30.89
CA THR A 133 9.52 -5.13 30.73
C THR A 133 10.67 -5.73 29.92
N ALA A 134 11.89 -5.36 30.27
CA ALA A 134 13.07 -6.19 30.04
C ALA A 134 13.33 -6.99 31.33
N HIS A 135 12.49 -8.00 31.57
CA HIS A 135 12.75 -9.03 32.57
C HIS A 135 12.25 -10.37 32.04
N PHE A 136 13.09 -11.01 31.24
CA PHE A 136 13.71 -12.34 31.41
C PHE A 136 14.15 -12.89 30.05
#